data_AF-A0A023D5J3-F1
#
_entry.id   AF-A0A023D5J3-F1
#
_cell.length_a   1.000
_cell.length_b   1.000
_cell.length_c   1.000
_cell.angle_alpha   90.00
_cell.angle_beta   90.00
_cell.angle_gamma   90.00
#
_symmetry.space_group_name_H-M   'P 1'
#
loop_
_entity.id
_entity.type
_entity.pdbx_description
1 polymer ?
#
loop_
_entity_poly.entity_id
_entity_poly.type
_entity_poly.pdbx_seq_one_letter_code
_entity_poly.pdbx_strand_id
1 'polypeptide(L)' 'MTSDRHDLWVVYSPNESATSDGAGFWSNTHGWTSLCQATRFSTDDTRNLAPPVSLGGDARFVSWREAWQSDG' A
#
# COMPACT_ATOMS: atom_id res chain seq x y z
N MET A 1 20.63 11.76 -15.12
CA MET A 1 19.16 11.76 -14.88
C MET A 1 18.72 10.31 -14.84
N THR A 2 18.96 9.64 -13.72
CA THR A 2 18.61 8.23 -13.54
C THR A 2 17.16 8.18 -13.06
N SER A 3 16.29 7.73 -13.94
CA SER A 3 14.86 7.59 -13.69
C SER A 3 14.60 6.76 -12.44
N ASP A 4 14.13 7.45 -11.40
CA ASP A 4 13.44 6.96 -10.23
C ASP A 4 12.35 5.95 -10.65
N ARG A 5 12.70 4.66 -10.61
CA ARG A 5 11.76 3.55 -10.79
C ARG A 5 11.69 2.68 -9.54
N HIS A 6 12.38 3.06 -8.47
CA HIS A 6 12.65 2.18 -7.35
C HIS A 6 11.87 2.55 -6.09
N ASP A 7 11.20 3.70 -6.06
CA ASP A 7 10.51 4.17 -4.87
C ASP A 7 9.00 4.24 -5.09
N LEU A 8 8.44 3.15 -5.60
CA LEU A 8 7.00 2.93 -5.60
C LEU A 8 6.59 2.39 -4.23
N TRP A 9 5.65 3.07 -3.60
CA TRP A 9 5.09 2.73 -2.30
C TRP A 9 3.63 2.34 -2.43
N VAL A 10 3.16 1.48 -1.53
CA VAL A 10 1.74 1.15 -1.39
C VAL A 10 1.38 1.22 0.08
N VAL A 11 0.12 1.49 0.37
CA VAL A 11 -0.38 1.35 1.75
C VAL A 11 -0.74 -0.11 1.95
N TYR A 12 -0.22 -0.69 3.02
CA TYR A 12 -0.56 -2.03 3.47
C TYR A 12 -1.08 -1.98 4.92
N SER A 13 -2.12 -2.75 5.19
CA SER A 13 -2.62 -3.02 6.54
C SER A 13 -2.76 -4.54 6.73
N PRO A 14 -2.00 -5.14 7.66
CA PRO A 14 -2.17 -6.55 8.00
C PRO A 14 -3.55 -6.89 8.56
N ASN A 15 -4.19 -5.97 9.30
CA ASN A 15 -5.55 -6.20 9.81
C ASN A 15 -6.57 -6.28 8.67
N GLU A 16 -6.47 -5.39 7.67
CA GLU A 16 -7.32 -5.45 6.48
C GLU A 16 -7.05 -6.73 5.69
N SER A 17 -5.79 -7.12 5.52
CA SER A 17 -5.43 -8.35 4.82
C SER A 17 -6.04 -9.59 5.48
N ALA A 18 -6.00 -9.66 6.81
CA ALA A 18 -6.58 -10.76 7.58
C ALA A 18 -8.11 -10.77 7.59
N THR A 19 -8.74 -9.60 7.45
CA THR A 19 -10.21 -9.45 7.54
C THR A 19 -10.88 -9.54 6.17
N SER A 20 -10.19 -9.12 5.11
CA SER A 20 -10.74 -8.89 3.77
C SER A 20 -10.18 -9.86 2.72
N ASP A 21 -9.96 -11.12 3.11
CA ASP A 21 -9.53 -12.20 2.20
C ASP A 21 -8.24 -11.86 1.41
N GLY A 22 -7.25 -11.27 2.08
CA GLY A 22 -5.99 -10.84 1.45
C GLY A 22 -6.03 -9.45 0.80
N ALA A 23 -7.16 -8.73 0.88
CA ALA A 23 -7.26 -7.33 0.43
C ALA A 23 -6.69 -6.36 1.47
N GLY A 24 -5.37 -6.44 1.72
CA GLY A 24 -4.67 -5.58 2.67
C GLY A 24 -4.10 -4.30 2.10
N PHE A 25 -4.26 -4.03 0.80
CA PHE A 25 -3.59 -2.90 0.12
C PHE A 25 -4.56 -1.81 -0.29
N TRP A 26 -4.18 -0.54 -0.14
CA TRP A 26 -5.10 0.56 -0.48
C TRP A 26 -5.09 0.92 -1.97
N SER A 27 -6.27 1.22 -2.50
CA SER A 27 -6.48 1.83 -3.81
C SER A 27 -7.39 3.05 -3.69
N ASN A 28 -6.96 4.18 -4.23
CA ASN A 28 -7.72 5.44 -4.17
C ASN A 28 -9.07 5.37 -4.89
N THR A 29 -9.26 4.39 -5.77
CA THR A 29 -10.49 4.22 -6.56
C THR A 29 -11.43 3.14 -6.00
N HIS A 30 -10.88 2.11 -5.34
CA HIS A 30 -11.65 0.93 -4.90
C HIS A 30 -11.61 0.70 -3.38
N GLY A 31 -10.78 1.43 -2.63
CA GLY A 31 -10.52 1.17 -1.21
C GLY A 31 -9.51 0.04 -0.99
N TRP A 32 -9.67 -0.73 0.09
CA TRP A 32 -8.82 -1.88 0.40
C TRP A 32 -9.03 -3.02 -0.62
N THR A 33 -7.95 -3.43 -1.27
CA THR A 33 -7.90 -4.39 -2.39
C THR A 33 -6.57 -5.16 -2.37
N SER A 34 -6.38 -6.09 -3.31
CA SER A 34 -5.14 -6.84 -3.48
C SER A 34 -4.02 -5.99 -4.07
N LEU A 35 -2.76 -6.43 -3.90
CA LEU A 35 -1.58 -5.70 -4.36
C LEU A 35 -1.63 -5.31 -5.84
N CYS A 36 -2.19 -6.16 -6.69
CA CYS A 36 -2.28 -5.93 -8.14
C CYS A 36 -3.17 -4.72 -8.50
N GLN A 37 -4.16 -4.38 -7.66
CA GLN A 37 -5.08 -3.26 -7.85
C GLN A 37 -4.76 -2.05 -6.93
N ALA A 38 -3.74 -2.18 -6.09
CA ALA A 38 -3.33 -1.13 -5.16
C ALA A 38 -2.79 0.11 -5.90
N THR A 39 -3.07 1.28 -5.35
CA THR A 39 -2.52 2.54 -5.86
C THR A 39 -1.05 2.65 -5.46
N ARG A 40 -0.19 2.96 -6.43
CA ARG A 40 1.24 3.14 -6.24
C ARG A 40 1.53 4.62 -6.03
N PHE A 41 2.14 4.93 -4.91
CA PHE A 41 2.53 6.27 -4.48
C PHE A 41 4.02 6.49 -4.72
N SER A 42 4.41 7.71 -5.03
CA SER A 42 5.82 8.09 -5.03
C SER A 42 6.27 8.46 -3.61
N THR A 43 7.58 8.54 -3.37
CA THR A 43 8.12 8.98 -2.07
C THR A 43 7.65 10.38 -1.66
N ASP A 44 7.37 11.26 -2.60
CA ASP A 44 6.81 12.58 -2.28
C ASP A 44 5.36 12.47 -1.80
N ASP A 45 4.56 11.62 -2.45
CA ASP A 45 3.19 11.32 -2.03
C ASP A 45 3.17 10.73 -0.61
N THR A 46 4.06 9.79 -0.28
CA THR A 46 4.07 9.19 1.08
C THR A 46 4.45 10.18 2.18
N ARG A 47 5.10 11.30 1.82
CA ARG A 47 5.43 12.39 2.74
C ARG A 47 4.31 13.40 2.92
N ASN A 48 3.52 13.62 1.86
CA ASN A 48 2.41 14.59 1.87
C ASN A 48 1.07 13.95 2.23
N LEU A 49 0.89 12.66 1.99
CA LEU A 49 -0.35 11.93 2.23
C LEU A 49 -0.27 11.15 3.53
N ALA A 50 -1.32 11.26 4.33
CA ALA A 50 -1.53 10.35 5.45
C ALA A 50 -2.06 9.00 4.93
N PRO A 51 -1.68 7.87 5.56
CA PRO A 51 -2.29 6.60 5.22
C PRO A 51 -3.80 6.66 5.55
N PRO A 52 -4.63 5.99 4.75
CA PRO A 52 -6.07 5.86 5.00
C PRO A 52 -6.32 5.16 6.34
N VAL A 53 -7.51 5.39 6.89
CA VAL A 53 -7.97 4.68 8.09
C VAL A 53 -8.17 3.20 7.76
N SER A 54 -7.50 2.32 8.51
CA SER A 54 -7.71 0.86 8.51
C SER A 54 -8.44 0.43 9.77
N LEU A 55 -9.05 -0.75 9.76
CA LEU A 55 -9.79 -1.31 10.91
C LEU A 55 -8.97 -1.35 12.22
N GLY A 56 -7.65 -1.48 12.16
CA GLY A 56 -6.77 -1.47 13.34
C GLY A 56 -5.88 -0.23 13.49
N GLY A 57 -5.99 0.75 12.57
CA GLY A 57 -5.10 1.92 12.56
C GLY A 57 -3.63 1.61 12.25
N ASP A 58 -3.37 0.42 11.72
CA ASP A 58 -2.06 -0.15 11.36
C ASP A 58 -1.69 0.06 9.89
N ALA A 59 -2.45 0.87 9.15
CA ALA A 59 -2.15 1.24 7.78
C ALA A 59 -0.81 1.98 7.69
N ARG A 60 0.11 1.45 6.87
CA ARG A 60 1.43 2.04 6.68
C ARG A 60 1.87 1.98 5.23
N PHE A 61 2.63 2.98 4.81
CA PHE A 61 3.32 2.94 3.53
C PHE A 61 4.46 1.93 3.60
N VAL A 62 4.45 0.97 2.70
CA VAL A 62 5.52 -0.01 2.50
C VAL A 62 6.01 0.08 1.07
N SER A 63 7.27 -0.26 0.83
CA SER A 63 7.78 -0.29 -0.53
C SER A 63 7.09 -1.39 -1.35
N TRP A 64 6.95 -1.18 -2.66
CA TRP A 64 6.35 -2.16 -3.56
C TRP A 64 7.05 -3.53 -3.48
N ARG A 65 8.36 -3.54 -3.24
CA ARG A 65 9.13 -4.78 -3.03
C ARG A 65 8.75 -5.50 -1.75
N GLU A 66 8.63 -4.80 -0.63
CA GLU A 66 8.20 -5.39 0.64
C GLU A 66 6.77 -5.91 0.58
N ALA A 67 5.89 -5.16 -0.10
CA ALA A 67 4.52 -5.58 -0.36
C ALA A 67 4.46 -6.90 -1.14
N TRP A 68 5.25 -7.02 -2.21
CA TRP A 68 5.30 -8.23 -3.03
C TRP A 68 5.85 -9.45 -2.27
N GLN A 69 6.78 -9.23 -1.33
CA GLN A 69 7.30 -10.26 -0.44
C GLN A 69 6.30 -10.66 0.67
N SER A 70 5.29 -9.83 0.93
CA SER A 70 4.27 -10.11 1.96
C SER A 70 3.01 -10.78 1.38
N ASP A 71 2.82 -10.72 0.06
CA ASP A 71 1.70 -11.32 -0.68
C ASP A 71 1.98 -12.75 -1.18
N GLY A 72 3.26 -13.15 -1.26
CA GLY A 72 3.70 -14.48 -1.73
C GLY A 72 4.05 -15.44 -0.59
#